data_AF-L0DVT7-F1
#
_entry.id   AF-L0DVT7-F1
#
_cell.length_a   1.000
_cell.length_b   1.000
_cell.length_c   1.000
_cell.angle_alpha   90.00
_cell.angle_beta   90.00
_cell.angle_gamma   90.00
#
_symmetry.space_group_name_H-M   'P 1'
#
loop_
_entity.id
_entity.type
_entity.pdbx_description
1 polymer ?
#
loop_
_entity_poly.entity_id
_entity_poly.type
_entity_poly.pdbx_seq_one_letter_code
_entity_poly.pdbx_strand_id
1 'polypeptide(L)'
;MIALIRSALREPFRNARNAHPGLLLQRGYPEHESGATATKTEYVERICRIPAGELYRRAYERWQRCTADPQRFAGTILRLDSRLFIGLSAGGMLETGCAIHHSYGVPYIPGSSIKGVVSGFARAQAGFSPAACNELFGAAAQAGSPNPDGLSGVIGFHDAWWVPDSATTPLVQEVVTSHHLEYYGSEGGSDATDLDSPVPNAQVAVRGSFLFVIEGPGAAWLDLARDMLQAALQEHGIGAKTRAGYGYFSEDTERAAGYQRVLQDLRESEAREHERQQREQQDAEIRAAFDALSDEGKALYRTEEKLTGHLALSEAERRMQRSVLVAALNQLTDAAKPWPPADRRRAAELLERAYDAIGWFDPGKDKKKREKQEAKRRAAIQDLRG
;
A
#
# COMPACT_ATOMS: atom_id res chain seq x y z
N MET A 1 0.35 -20.54 -47.09
CA MET A 1 -0.27 -20.41 -45.76
C MET A 1 0.56 -21.17 -44.74
N ILE A 2 1.06 -20.50 -43.71
CA ILE A 2 1.90 -21.09 -42.65
C ILE A 2 1.05 -21.24 -41.39
N ALA A 3 0.94 -22.47 -40.88
CA ALA A 3 0.27 -22.74 -39.61
C ALA A 3 1.14 -22.27 -38.44
N LEU A 4 0.60 -21.39 -37.60
CA LEU A 4 1.32 -20.82 -36.45
C LEU A 4 0.93 -21.47 -35.12
N ILE A 5 -0.25 -22.12 -35.09
CA ILE A 5 -0.72 -22.88 -33.94
C ILE A 5 -1.07 -24.31 -34.33
N ARG A 6 -0.87 -25.23 -33.37
CA ARG A 6 -1.26 -26.64 -33.50
C ARG A 6 -2.75 -26.73 -33.84
N SER A 7 -3.11 -27.59 -34.79
CA SER A 7 -4.49 -27.74 -35.28
C SER A 7 -5.50 -27.94 -34.14
N ALA A 8 -5.16 -28.80 -33.17
CA ALA A 8 -5.98 -29.06 -31.98
C ALA A 8 -6.25 -27.82 -31.10
N LEU A 9 -5.44 -26.76 -31.20
CA LEU A 9 -5.59 -25.54 -30.42
C LEU A 9 -6.34 -24.44 -31.18
N ARG A 10 -6.57 -24.58 -32.50
CA ARG A 10 -7.23 -23.53 -33.31
C ARG A 10 -8.63 -23.20 -32.82
N GLU A 11 -9.44 -24.24 -32.63
CA GLU A 11 -10.83 -24.08 -32.21
C GLU A 11 -10.97 -23.56 -30.76
N PRO A 12 -10.23 -24.10 -29.76
CA PRO A 12 -10.20 -23.51 -28.42
C PRO A 12 -9.80 -22.03 -28.41
N PHE A 13 -8.74 -21.65 -29.14
CA PHE A 13 -8.30 -20.26 -29.21
C PHE A 13 -9.29 -19.38 -29.96
N ARG A 14 -9.97 -19.87 -30.99
CA ARG A 14 -11.01 -19.13 -31.72
C ARG A 14 -12.24 -18.87 -30.84
N ASN A 15 -12.69 -19.87 -30.10
CA ASN A 15 -13.92 -19.83 -29.32
C ASN A 15 -13.73 -19.22 -27.91
N ALA A 16 -12.49 -18.98 -27.48
CA ALA A 16 -12.22 -18.40 -26.16
C ALA A 16 -12.80 -16.98 -26.03
N ARG A 17 -13.67 -16.80 -25.02
CA ARG A 17 -14.38 -15.54 -24.73
C ARG A 17 -13.67 -14.66 -23.70
N ASN A 18 -12.74 -15.24 -22.95
CA ASN A 18 -11.98 -14.60 -21.85
C ASN A 18 -10.48 -14.93 -21.94
N ALA A 19 -9.97 -15.13 -23.16
CA ALA A 19 -8.57 -15.47 -23.36
C ALA A 19 -7.64 -14.37 -22.82
N HIS A 20 -6.50 -14.78 -22.28
CA HIS A 20 -5.48 -13.86 -21.80
C HIS A 20 -4.86 -13.10 -22.99
N PRO A 21 -4.92 -11.75 -23.04
CA PRO A 21 -4.38 -10.95 -24.15
C PRO A 21 -2.92 -11.26 -24.50
N GLY A 22 -2.06 -11.43 -23.50
CA GLY A 22 -0.66 -11.81 -23.72
C GLY A 22 -0.48 -13.16 -24.41
N LEU A 23 -1.38 -14.12 -24.15
CA LEU A 23 -1.34 -15.43 -24.80
C LEU A 23 -1.82 -15.33 -26.25
N LEU A 24 -2.85 -14.51 -26.50
CA LEU A 24 -3.33 -14.26 -27.86
C LEU A 24 -2.25 -13.56 -28.71
N LEU A 25 -1.58 -12.55 -28.17
CA LEU A 25 -0.51 -11.82 -28.86
C LEU A 25 0.68 -12.71 -29.22
N GLN A 26 1.09 -13.59 -28.30
CA GLN A 26 2.30 -14.40 -28.50
C GLN A 26 2.03 -15.71 -29.25
N ARG A 27 0.88 -16.35 -29.00
CA ARG A 27 0.64 -17.75 -29.34
C ARG A 27 -0.73 -18.02 -29.97
N GLY A 28 -1.60 -17.03 -30.10
CA GLY A 28 -2.98 -17.27 -30.52
C GLY A 28 -3.28 -16.99 -31.99
N TYR A 29 -2.36 -16.35 -32.73
CA TYR A 29 -2.59 -16.03 -34.15
C TYR A 29 -2.49 -17.32 -34.99
N PRO A 30 -3.55 -17.75 -35.70
CA PRO A 30 -3.66 -19.14 -36.12
C PRO A 30 -2.83 -19.50 -37.36
N GLU A 31 -2.88 -18.64 -38.36
CA GLU A 31 -2.35 -18.88 -39.70
C GLU A 31 -1.83 -17.58 -40.26
N HIS A 32 -0.74 -17.66 -41.02
CA HIS A 32 -0.27 -16.55 -41.83
C HIS A 32 -0.46 -16.84 -43.31
N GLU A 33 -1.02 -15.84 -43.99
CA GLU A 33 -1.12 -15.78 -45.44
C GLU A 33 -0.53 -14.45 -45.90
N SER A 34 0.42 -14.51 -46.83
CA SER A 34 1.07 -13.33 -47.41
C SER A 34 0.00 -12.46 -48.08
N GLY A 35 -0.10 -11.19 -47.66
CA GLY A 35 -1.07 -10.22 -48.21
C GLY A 35 -2.44 -10.16 -47.51
N ALA A 36 -2.70 -11.00 -46.50
CA ALA A 36 -3.98 -11.01 -45.78
C ALA A 36 -4.02 -10.00 -44.59
N THR A 37 -4.04 -8.70 -44.90
CA THR A 37 -4.04 -7.61 -43.89
C THR A 37 -5.34 -7.52 -43.08
N ALA A 38 -6.47 -7.92 -43.67
CA ALA A 38 -7.79 -7.90 -43.02
C ALA A 38 -7.84 -8.87 -41.82
N THR A 39 -7.31 -10.09 -41.96
CA THR A 39 -7.30 -11.12 -40.91
C THR A 39 -6.49 -10.70 -39.68
N LYS A 40 -5.36 -10.01 -39.89
CA LYS A 40 -4.55 -9.44 -38.79
C LYS A 40 -5.32 -8.35 -38.05
N THR A 41 -5.98 -7.48 -38.81
CA THR A 41 -6.74 -6.34 -38.28
C THR A 41 -7.86 -6.82 -37.35
N GLU A 42 -8.68 -7.77 -37.79
CA GLU A 42 -9.74 -8.38 -36.97
C GLU A 42 -9.17 -9.08 -35.72
N TYR A 43 -8.01 -9.73 -35.85
CA TYR A 43 -7.36 -10.40 -34.73
C TYR A 43 -6.87 -9.42 -33.66
N VAL A 44 -6.24 -8.32 -34.08
CA VAL A 44 -5.82 -7.22 -33.19
C VAL A 44 -7.05 -6.60 -32.51
N GLU A 45 -8.12 -6.36 -33.26
CA GLU A 45 -9.36 -5.82 -32.72
C GLU A 45 -9.93 -6.72 -31.62
N ARG A 46 -9.97 -8.03 -31.85
CA ARG A 46 -10.41 -9.03 -30.87
C ARG A 46 -9.62 -8.94 -29.56
N ILE A 47 -8.30 -8.80 -29.65
CA ILE A 47 -7.44 -8.65 -28.45
C ILE A 47 -7.78 -7.36 -27.70
N CYS A 48 -7.97 -6.26 -28.43
CA CYS A 48 -8.22 -4.94 -27.84
C CYS A 48 -9.59 -4.82 -27.16
N ARG A 49 -10.55 -5.69 -27.52
CA ARG A 49 -11.88 -5.75 -26.91
C ARG A 49 -11.91 -6.46 -25.55
N ILE A 50 -10.80 -7.04 -25.09
CA ILE A 50 -10.75 -7.78 -23.81
C ILE A 50 -10.62 -6.78 -22.65
N PRO A 51 -11.59 -6.72 -21.73
CA PRO A 51 -11.53 -5.81 -20.57
C PRO A 51 -10.62 -6.38 -19.47
N ALA A 52 -10.28 -5.53 -18.50
CA ALA A 52 -9.63 -5.98 -17.27
C ALA A 52 -10.59 -6.85 -16.44
N GLY A 53 -10.12 -8.04 -16.06
CA GLY A 53 -10.90 -8.99 -15.27
C GLY A 53 -10.92 -8.66 -13.78
N GLU A 54 -11.83 -9.33 -13.05
CA GLU A 54 -11.98 -9.19 -11.59
C GLU A 54 -10.72 -9.57 -10.81
N LEU A 55 -10.00 -10.61 -11.26
CA LEU A 55 -8.72 -11.00 -10.65
C LEU A 55 -7.70 -9.86 -10.68
N TYR A 56 -7.67 -9.08 -11.76
CA TYR A 56 -6.77 -7.94 -11.86
C TYR A 56 -7.16 -6.82 -10.89
N ARG A 57 -8.46 -6.50 -10.76
CA ARG A 57 -8.95 -5.49 -9.81
C ARG A 57 -8.48 -5.79 -8.38
N ARG A 58 -8.63 -7.04 -7.95
CA ARG A 58 -8.16 -7.50 -6.63
C ARG A 58 -6.63 -7.42 -6.48
N ALA A 59 -5.89 -7.74 -7.54
CA ALA A 59 -4.44 -7.62 -7.54
C ALA A 59 -3.99 -6.16 -7.45
N TYR A 60 -4.67 -5.26 -8.16
CA TYR A 60 -4.44 -3.81 -8.10
C TYR A 60 -4.73 -3.25 -6.70
N GLU A 61 -5.86 -3.60 -6.10
CA GLU A 61 -6.18 -3.21 -4.71
C GLU A 61 -5.14 -3.71 -3.72
N ARG A 62 -4.69 -4.97 -3.88
CA ARG A 62 -3.61 -5.52 -3.06
C ARG A 62 -2.30 -4.73 -3.25
N TRP A 63 -1.97 -4.36 -4.48
CA TRP A 63 -0.79 -3.55 -4.77
C TRP A 63 -0.85 -2.18 -4.11
N GLN A 64 -2.02 -1.51 -4.14
CA GLN A 64 -2.25 -0.26 -3.42
C GLN A 64 -2.01 -0.41 -1.91
N ARG A 65 -2.48 -1.50 -1.30
CA ARG A 65 -2.23 -1.80 0.13
C ARG A 65 -0.75 -2.02 0.42
N CYS A 66 -0.07 -2.83 -0.39
CA CYS A 66 1.36 -3.10 -0.20
C CYS A 66 2.26 -1.86 -0.36
N THR A 67 1.74 -0.79 -0.96
CA THR A 67 2.48 0.45 -1.26
C THR A 67 1.86 1.67 -0.57
N ALA A 68 1.08 1.46 0.49
CA ALA A 68 0.35 2.52 1.19
C ALA A 68 1.20 3.31 2.19
N ASP A 69 2.32 2.74 2.65
CA ASP A 69 3.23 3.34 3.62
C ASP A 69 3.89 4.61 3.05
N PRO A 70 3.52 5.81 3.51
CA PRO A 70 4.05 7.07 2.99
C PRO A 70 5.51 7.33 3.38
N GLN A 71 6.07 6.60 4.34
CA GLN A 71 7.48 6.75 4.70
C GLN A 71 8.40 6.02 3.72
N ARG A 72 7.87 5.00 3.03
CA ARG A 72 8.62 4.15 2.10
C ARG A 72 8.23 4.34 0.64
N PHE A 73 6.96 4.67 0.37
CA PHE A 73 6.43 4.76 -0.98
C PHE A 73 5.77 6.10 -1.27
N ALA A 74 5.92 6.57 -2.51
CA ALA A 74 5.08 7.62 -3.08
C ALA A 74 4.39 7.09 -4.33
N GLY A 75 3.06 7.18 -4.35
CA GLY A 75 2.23 6.83 -5.48
C GLY A 75 1.64 8.06 -6.16
N THR A 76 1.57 8.05 -7.49
CA THR A 76 0.85 9.05 -8.29
C THR A 76 0.11 8.40 -9.44
N ILE A 77 -1.07 8.90 -9.80
CA ILE A 77 -1.83 8.42 -10.95
C ILE A 77 -1.75 9.45 -12.06
N LEU A 78 -1.27 9.01 -13.22
CA LEU A 78 -1.18 9.83 -14.42
C LEU A 78 -1.98 9.18 -15.56
N ARG A 79 -2.59 10.01 -16.39
CA ARG A 79 -3.38 9.62 -17.55
C ARG A 79 -2.57 9.79 -18.82
N LEU A 80 -2.68 8.83 -19.74
CA LEU A 80 -2.16 9.01 -21.09
C LEU A 80 -2.92 10.12 -21.83
N ASP A 81 -2.19 11.06 -22.42
CA ASP A 81 -2.78 12.12 -23.24
C ASP A 81 -3.30 11.58 -24.56
N SER A 82 -2.56 10.62 -25.14
CA SER A 82 -2.90 9.97 -26.39
C SER A 82 -2.97 8.44 -26.23
N ARG A 83 -1.96 7.74 -26.73
CA ARG A 83 -1.80 6.29 -26.73
C ARG A 83 -0.35 5.97 -26.41
N LEU A 84 -0.12 4.75 -25.92
CA LEU A 84 1.22 4.29 -25.58
C LEU A 84 1.59 3.04 -26.38
N PHE A 85 2.75 3.09 -27.02
CA PHE A 85 3.43 1.92 -27.55
C PHE A 85 4.61 1.60 -26.63
N ILE A 86 4.51 0.53 -25.84
CA ILE A 86 5.56 0.15 -24.89
C ILE A 86 5.81 -1.36 -24.92
N GLY A 87 7.07 -1.77 -24.90
CA GLY A 87 7.41 -3.19 -24.97
C GLY A 87 6.99 -3.84 -26.29
N LEU A 88 7.21 -3.14 -27.41
CA LEU A 88 6.97 -3.68 -28.75
C LEU A 88 7.79 -4.97 -28.91
N SER A 89 7.11 -6.09 -29.16
CA SER A 89 7.75 -7.38 -29.37
C SER A 89 8.29 -7.46 -30.80
N ALA A 90 9.60 -7.23 -30.96
CA ALA A 90 10.30 -7.52 -32.21
C ALA A 90 10.34 -9.05 -32.42
N GLY A 91 10.09 -9.50 -33.66
CA GLY A 91 10.21 -10.91 -34.06
C GLY A 91 8.98 -11.80 -33.81
N GLY A 92 7.88 -11.25 -33.29
CA GLY A 92 6.59 -11.94 -33.25
C GLY A 92 5.82 -11.77 -34.57
N MET A 93 4.99 -12.74 -34.94
CA MET A 93 4.29 -12.74 -36.24
C MET A 93 3.30 -11.59 -36.43
N LEU A 94 2.73 -11.07 -35.34
CA LEU A 94 1.88 -9.90 -35.39
C LEU A 94 2.68 -8.61 -35.58
N GLU A 95 3.99 -8.62 -35.32
CA GLU A 95 4.88 -7.44 -35.38
C GLU A 95 4.35 -6.24 -34.58
N THR A 96 3.47 -6.50 -33.62
CA THR A 96 2.89 -5.55 -32.70
C THR A 96 2.66 -6.24 -31.36
N GLY A 97 2.73 -5.46 -30.29
CA GLY A 97 2.46 -5.94 -28.95
C GLY A 97 2.70 -4.84 -27.93
N CYS A 98 2.54 -5.19 -26.67
CA CYS A 98 2.98 -4.34 -25.58
C CYS A 98 3.48 -5.16 -24.39
N ALA A 99 4.11 -4.50 -23.44
CA ALA A 99 4.38 -5.09 -22.13
C ALA A 99 3.05 -5.45 -21.45
N ILE A 100 2.81 -6.75 -21.21
CA ILE A 100 1.59 -7.28 -20.59
C ILE A 100 1.95 -8.10 -19.36
N HIS A 101 1.20 -7.91 -18.29
CA HIS A 101 1.30 -8.76 -17.11
C HIS A 101 0.98 -10.19 -17.47
N HIS A 102 1.92 -11.10 -17.20
CA HIS A 102 1.78 -12.51 -17.54
C HIS A 102 0.61 -13.21 -16.83
N SER A 103 0.21 -12.70 -15.66
CA SER A 103 -0.86 -13.28 -14.83
C SER A 103 -2.23 -12.69 -15.12
N TYR A 104 -2.29 -11.41 -15.53
CA TYR A 104 -3.53 -10.63 -15.53
C TYR A 104 -3.96 -10.16 -16.91
N GLY A 105 -3.08 -10.21 -17.90
CA GLY A 105 -3.44 -9.87 -19.27
C GLY A 105 -3.60 -8.39 -19.56
N VAL A 106 -3.37 -7.54 -18.57
CA VAL A 106 -3.40 -6.07 -18.69
C VAL A 106 -2.00 -5.53 -19.00
N PRO A 107 -1.91 -4.37 -19.69
CA PRO A 107 -0.64 -3.71 -19.94
C PRO A 107 -0.06 -3.13 -18.65
N TYR A 108 1.27 -3.02 -18.62
CA TYR A 108 2.01 -2.30 -17.59
C TYR A 108 3.17 -1.54 -18.21
N ILE A 109 3.73 -0.60 -17.45
CA ILE A 109 4.91 0.15 -17.85
C ILE A 109 6.08 -0.36 -17.01
N PRO A 110 7.12 -0.97 -17.60
CA PRO A 110 8.24 -1.51 -16.83
C PRO A 110 8.95 -0.43 -16.01
N GLY A 111 9.24 -0.71 -14.74
CA GLY A 111 9.97 0.17 -13.83
C GLY A 111 11.35 0.57 -14.36
N SER A 112 12.00 -0.30 -15.14
CA SER A 112 13.24 0.00 -15.84
C SER A 112 13.07 1.08 -16.93
N SER A 113 11.95 1.06 -17.66
CA SER A 113 11.64 2.08 -18.67
C SER A 113 11.34 3.42 -18.01
N ILE A 114 10.61 3.39 -16.89
CA ILE A 114 10.30 4.56 -16.06
C ILE A 114 11.60 5.17 -15.51
N LYS A 115 12.44 4.37 -14.86
CA LYS A 115 13.74 4.82 -14.37
C LYS A 115 14.62 5.38 -15.49
N GLY A 116 14.58 4.76 -16.67
CA GLY A 116 15.33 5.22 -17.84
C GLY A 116 14.94 6.62 -18.29
N VAL A 117 13.64 6.90 -18.46
CA VAL A 117 13.18 8.23 -18.87
C VAL A 117 13.45 9.29 -17.80
N VAL A 118 13.20 8.97 -16.52
CA VAL A 118 13.41 9.91 -15.41
C VAL A 118 14.90 10.22 -15.22
N SER A 119 15.78 9.22 -15.30
CA SER A 119 17.23 9.41 -15.25
C SER A 119 17.73 10.22 -16.44
N GLY A 120 17.23 9.94 -17.65
CA GLY A 120 17.57 10.70 -18.85
C GLY A 120 17.14 12.17 -18.76
N PHE A 121 15.93 12.42 -18.26
CA PHE A 121 15.43 13.76 -17.97
C PHE A 121 16.30 14.47 -16.94
N ALA A 122 16.54 13.89 -15.76
CA ALA A 122 17.33 14.51 -14.71
C ALA A 122 18.76 14.84 -15.17
N ARG A 123 19.40 13.96 -15.95
CA ARG A 123 20.75 14.19 -16.49
C ARG A 123 20.83 15.30 -17.55
N ALA A 124 19.72 15.60 -18.22
CA ALA A 124 19.64 16.70 -19.19
C ALA A 124 19.39 18.07 -18.51
N GLN A 125 18.94 18.07 -17.25
CA GLN A 125 18.63 19.29 -16.52
C GLN A 125 19.89 19.92 -15.89
N ALA A 126 20.06 21.24 -16.07
CA ALA A 126 21.23 21.97 -15.56
C ALA A 126 21.32 21.98 -14.01
N GLY A 127 20.22 21.73 -13.30
CA GLY A 127 20.16 21.74 -11.83
C GLY A 127 20.66 20.47 -11.15
N PHE A 128 20.89 19.37 -11.88
CA PHE A 128 21.34 18.10 -11.29
C PHE A 128 22.79 17.81 -11.61
N SER A 129 23.61 17.69 -10.56
CA SER A 129 25.00 17.26 -10.74
C SER A 129 25.06 15.78 -11.14
N PRO A 130 26.08 15.36 -11.91
CA PRO A 130 26.27 13.94 -12.24
C PRO A 130 26.37 13.03 -11.00
N ALA A 131 26.94 13.53 -9.91
CA ALA A 131 27.04 12.81 -8.64
C ALA A 131 25.66 12.58 -8.01
N ALA A 132 24.81 13.61 -7.97
CA ALA A 132 23.43 13.48 -7.46
C ALA A 132 22.59 12.50 -8.29
N CYS A 133 22.71 12.56 -9.64
CA CYS A 133 22.07 11.59 -10.51
C CYS A 133 22.54 10.14 -10.25
N ASN A 134 23.83 9.95 -9.97
CA ASN A 134 24.35 8.62 -9.64
C ASN A 134 23.86 8.13 -8.28
N GLU A 135 23.67 9.00 -7.30
CA GLU A 135 23.07 8.63 -6.00
C GLU A 135 21.59 8.25 -6.14
N LEU A 136 20.82 9.03 -6.91
CA LEU A 136 19.40 8.77 -7.15
C LEU A 136 19.16 7.47 -7.95
N PHE A 137 19.87 7.31 -9.06
CA PHE A 137 19.59 6.25 -10.05
C PHE A 137 20.62 5.13 -10.08
N GLY A 138 21.75 5.29 -9.41
CA GLY A 138 22.89 4.37 -9.46
C GLY A 138 23.85 4.68 -10.60
N ALA A 139 25.01 4.02 -10.54
CA ALA A 139 26.05 4.05 -11.56
C ALA A 139 26.63 2.65 -11.77
N ALA A 140 26.94 2.31 -13.02
CA ALA A 140 27.65 1.07 -13.31
C ALA A 140 29.09 1.13 -12.77
N ALA A 141 29.63 -0.04 -12.40
CA ALA A 141 31.03 -0.17 -12.03
C ALA A 141 31.92 0.21 -13.21
N GLN A 142 32.79 1.20 -13.01
CA GLN A 142 33.72 1.66 -14.03
C GLN A 142 35.04 2.08 -13.39
N ALA A 143 36.11 1.34 -13.72
CA ALA A 143 37.46 1.64 -13.26
C ALA A 143 37.88 3.07 -13.68
N GLY A 144 38.44 3.84 -12.74
CA GLY A 144 38.81 5.24 -12.95
C GLY A 144 37.64 6.24 -12.93
N SER A 145 36.41 5.78 -12.66
CA SER A 145 35.27 6.67 -12.36
C SER A 145 35.16 6.93 -10.85
N PRO A 146 34.34 7.91 -10.42
CA PRO A 146 34.03 8.10 -8.99
C PRO A 146 33.41 6.89 -8.29
N ASN A 147 32.85 5.93 -9.05
CA ASN A 147 32.18 4.73 -8.54
C ASN A 147 32.82 3.46 -9.13
N PRO A 148 34.04 3.08 -8.72
CA PRO A 148 34.76 1.95 -9.32
C PRO A 148 34.05 0.61 -9.15
N ASP A 149 33.38 0.38 -8.02
CA ASP A 149 32.61 -0.84 -7.72
C ASP A 149 31.13 -0.74 -8.14
N GLY A 150 30.73 0.39 -8.73
CA GLY A 150 29.35 0.73 -9.02
C GLY A 150 28.63 1.29 -7.80
N LEU A 151 27.46 1.86 -8.04
CA LEU A 151 26.62 2.49 -7.02
C LEU A 151 25.17 2.06 -7.25
N SER A 152 24.52 1.55 -6.21
CA SER A 152 23.08 1.33 -6.24
C SER A 152 22.36 2.67 -6.05
N GLY A 153 21.34 2.93 -6.87
CA GLY A 153 20.48 4.10 -6.67
C GLY A 153 19.65 3.97 -5.40
N VAL A 154 19.39 5.09 -4.73
CA VAL A 154 18.55 5.13 -3.52
C VAL A 154 17.04 5.08 -3.83
N ILE A 155 16.66 5.37 -5.08
CA ILE A 155 15.26 5.36 -5.53
C ILE A 155 14.95 4.10 -6.34
N GLY A 156 13.94 3.35 -5.87
CA GLY A 156 13.31 2.25 -6.59
C GLY A 156 12.13 2.74 -7.43
N PHE A 157 12.11 2.35 -8.71
CA PHE A 157 10.98 2.58 -9.60
C PHE A 157 10.28 1.25 -9.87
N HIS A 158 9.06 1.11 -9.34
CA HIS A 158 8.24 -0.07 -9.59
C HIS A 158 7.57 0.01 -10.96
N ASP A 159 7.12 -1.14 -11.45
CA ASP A 159 6.24 -1.19 -12.63
C ASP A 159 5.01 -0.32 -12.40
N ALA A 160 4.58 0.46 -13.39
CA ALA A 160 3.33 1.20 -13.30
C ALA A 160 2.15 0.32 -13.73
N TRP A 161 1.15 0.24 -12.86
CA TRP A 161 -0.01 -0.62 -13.02
C TRP A 161 -1.16 0.15 -13.67
N TRP A 162 -1.84 -0.45 -14.65
CA TRP A 162 -3.01 0.15 -15.28
C TRP A 162 -4.16 0.32 -14.27
N VAL A 163 -4.74 1.52 -14.18
CA VAL A 163 -5.80 1.79 -13.21
C VAL A 163 -7.12 1.19 -13.71
N PRO A 164 -7.77 0.29 -12.96
CA PRO A 164 -9.08 -0.23 -13.31
C PRO A 164 -10.09 0.88 -13.62
N ASP A 165 -10.92 0.64 -14.64
CA ASP A 165 -12.00 1.55 -15.05
C ASP A 165 -11.51 2.97 -15.45
N SER A 166 -10.21 3.11 -15.77
CA SER A 166 -9.66 4.32 -16.42
C SER A 166 -9.96 4.41 -17.91
N ALA A 167 -10.29 3.28 -18.53
CA ALA A 167 -10.86 3.19 -19.87
C ALA A 167 -11.70 1.90 -19.97
N THR A 168 -12.58 1.81 -20.96
CA THR A 168 -13.43 0.61 -21.18
C THR A 168 -12.60 -0.67 -21.35
N THR A 169 -11.50 -0.57 -22.08
CA THR A 169 -10.50 -1.64 -22.22
C THR A 169 -9.10 -1.02 -22.18
N PRO A 170 -8.10 -1.73 -21.67
CA PRO A 170 -6.76 -1.18 -21.52
C PRO A 170 -5.98 -1.11 -22.85
N LEU A 171 -6.35 -1.97 -23.81
CA LEU A 171 -5.76 -2.04 -25.15
C LEU A 171 -6.72 -1.44 -26.18
N VAL A 172 -6.17 -0.87 -27.23
CA VAL A 172 -6.91 -0.29 -28.34
C VAL A 172 -6.14 -0.51 -29.63
N GLN A 173 -6.89 -0.78 -30.71
CA GLN A 173 -6.31 -0.90 -32.02
C GLN A 173 -5.91 0.47 -32.54
N GLU A 174 -4.71 0.56 -33.09
CA GLU A 174 -4.17 1.73 -33.75
C GLU A 174 -3.72 1.36 -35.17
N VAL A 175 -3.64 2.32 -36.09
CA VAL A 175 -3.16 2.08 -37.45
C VAL A 175 -1.96 2.96 -37.73
N VAL A 176 -0.86 2.33 -38.15
CA VAL A 176 0.32 3.03 -38.64
C VAL A 176 0.48 2.70 -40.12
N THR A 177 0.49 3.74 -40.96
CA THR A 177 0.58 3.60 -42.41
C THR A 177 1.96 4.04 -42.87
N SER A 178 2.75 3.12 -43.40
CA SER A 178 4.03 3.44 -44.06
C SER A 178 3.79 3.63 -45.55
N HIS A 179 4.39 4.66 -46.13
CA HIS A 179 4.38 4.90 -47.58
C HIS A 179 5.63 4.31 -48.24
N HIS A 180 6.82 4.58 -47.72
CA HIS A 180 8.08 4.24 -48.39
C HIS A 180 8.74 2.97 -47.80
N LEU A 181 8.03 1.84 -47.81
CA LEU A 181 8.54 0.57 -47.23
C LEU A 181 9.86 0.11 -47.87
N GLU A 182 10.01 0.23 -49.19
CA GLU A 182 11.24 -0.16 -49.89
C GLU A 182 12.41 0.77 -49.58
N TYR A 183 12.18 2.09 -49.48
CA TYR A 183 13.18 3.05 -49.02
C TYR A 183 13.72 2.65 -47.64
N TYR A 184 12.83 2.44 -46.67
CA TYR A 184 13.23 2.07 -45.31
C TYR A 184 13.86 0.67 -45.24
N GLY A 185 13.32 -0.30 -45.97
CA GLY A 185 13.81 -1.68 -45.98
C GLY A 185 15.17 -1.85 -46.67
N SER A 186 15.50 -0.95 -47.60
CA SER A 186 16.80 -0.90 -48.28
C SER A 186 17.81 0.03 -47.58
N GLU A 187 17.47 0.58 -46.41
CA GLU A 187 18.28 1.57 -45.69
C GLU A 187 18.66 2.79 -46.57
N GLY A 188 17.74 3.22 -47.43
CA GLY A 188 17.93 4.34 -48.36
C GLY A 188 18.60 3.97 -49.69
N GLY A 189 18.68 2.67 -50.02
CA GLY A 189 19.17 2.19 -51.32
C GLY A 189 18.17 2.36 -52.47
N SER A 190 16.88 2.46 -52.16
CA SER A 190 15.79 2.83 -53.09
C SER A 190 15.31 4.23 -52.76
N ASP A 191 15.02 5.06 -53.78
CA ASP A 191 14.46 6.40 -53.57
C ASP A 191 13.04 6.34 -53.01
N ALA A 192 12.70 7.26 -52.10
CA ALA A 192 11.33 7.45 -51.63
C ALA A 192 10.56 8.28 -52.67
N THR A 193 9.49 7.73 -53.24
CA THR A 193 8.71 8.44 -54.27
C THR A 193 7.29 8.75 -53.80
N ASP A 194 6.73 9.86 -54.29
CA ASP A 194 5.34 10.25 -53.98
C ASP A 194 4.28 9.28 -54.56
N LEU A 195 4.70 8.31 -55.38
CA LEU A 195 3.84 7.29 -55.97
C LEU A 195 3.76 6.01 -55.12
N ASP A 196 4.53 5.94 -54.03
CA ASP A 196 4.56 4.78 -53.16
C ASP A 196 3.21 4.61 -52.44
N SER A 197 2.63 3.41 -52.55
CA SER A 197 1.31 3.13 -52.01
C SER A 197 1.33 3.03 -50.48
N PRO A 198 0.36 3.64 -49.77
CA PRO A 198 0.24 3.46 -48.32
C PRO A 198 -0.04 2.01 -47.96
N VAL A 199 0.68 1.48 -46.96
CA VAL A 199 0.42 0.16 -46.39
C VAL A 199 -0.02 0.30 -44.94
N PRO A 200 -1.35 0.29 -44.67
CA PRO A 200 -1.89 0.35 -43.31
C PRO A 200 -1.52 -0.90 -42.52
N ASN A 201 -0.96 -0.70 -41.32
CA ASN A 201 -0.59 -1.78 -40.42
C ASN A 201 -1.30 -1.61 -39.07
N ALA A 202 -2.21 -2.54 -38.76
CA ALA A 202 -2.91 -2.58 -37.48
C ALA A 202 -1.92 -2.94 -36.34
N GLN A 203 -1.87 -2.08 -35.33
CA GLN A 203 -1.06 -2.22 -34.13
C GLN A 203 -1.92 -2.21 -32.86
N VAL A 204 -1.34 -2.73 -31.80
CA VAL A 204 -1.89 -2.69 -30.44
C VAL A 204 -1.25 -1.52 -29.72
N ALA A 205 -2.08 -0.59 -29.27
CA ALA A 205 -1.68 0.51 -28.41
C ALA A 205 -2.39 0.41 -27.05
N VAL A 206 -1.85 1.12 -26.08
CA VAL A 206 -2.34 1.17 -24.71
C VAL A 206 -3.05 2.50 -24.46
N ARG A 207 -4.10 2.49 -23.63
CA ARG A 207 -4.86 3.69 -23.21
C ARG A 207 -5.27 3.63 -21.75
N GLY A 208 -5.67 4.76 -21.19
CA GLY A 208 -6.13 4.89 -19.81
C GLY A 208 -5.09 5.53 -18.90
N SER A 209 -5.21 5.27 -17.60
CA SER A 209 -4.38 5.85 -16.55
C SER A 209 -3.55 4.78 -15.87
N PHE A 210 -2.43 5.19 -15.27
CA PHE A 210 -1.48 4.30 -14.63
C PHE A 210 -1.14 4.80 -13.22
N LEU A 211 -1.07 3.87 -12.26
CA LEU A 211 -0.52 4.10 -10.94
C LEU A 211 0.98 3.86 -10.99
N PHE A 212 1.74 4.94 -10.81
CA PHE A 212 3.18 4.91 -10.66
C PHE A 212 3.52 4.86 -9.18
N VAL A 213 4.42 3.96 -8.80
CA VAL A 213 4.90 3.83 -7.41
C VAL A 213 6.42 3.95 -7.39
N ILE A 214 6.89 4.82 -6.52
CA ILE A 214 8.30 5.06 -6.23
C ILE A 214 8.57 4.61 -4.81
N GLU A 215 9.71 3.95 -4.60
CA GLU A 215 10.21 3.51 -3.31
C GLU A 215 11.51 4.24 -2.98
N GLY A 216 11.70 4.66 -1.73
CA GLY A 216 12.89 5.40 -1.34
C GLY A 216 12.90 5.81 0.13
N PRO A 217 14.02 6.41 0.58
CA PRO A 217 14.20 6.77 1.98
C PRO A 217 13.48 8.09 2.30
N GLY A 218 12.27 8.01 2.84
CA GLY A 218 11.57 9.17 3.41
C GLY A 218 10.95 10.12 2.39
N ALA A 219 10.08 11.00 2.90
CA ALA A 219 9.18 11.81 2.07
C ALA A 219 9.89 12.76 1.10
N ALA A 220 10.96 13.45 1.51
CA ALA A 220 11.61 14.45 0.66
C ALA A 220 12.22 13.85 -0.62
N TRP A 221 12.84 12.67 -0.52
CA TRP A 221 13.40 11.95 -1.66
C TRP A 221 12.31 11.41 -2.58
N LEU A 222 11.24 10.89 -1.99
CA LEU A 222 10.07 10.39 -2.69
C LEU A 222 9.33 11.50 -3.46
N ASP A 223 9.16 12.67 -2.85
CA ASP A 223 8.55 13.85 -3.47
C ASP A 223 9.39 14.33 -4.66
N LEU A 224 10.70 14.49 -4.47
CA LEU A 224 11.61 14.87 -5.56
C LEU A 224 11.54 13.87 -6.73
N ALA A 225 11.56 12.58 -6.44
CA ALA A 225 11.48 11.54 -7.46
C ALA A 225 10.12 11.52 -8.18
N ARG A 226 9.02 11.74 -7.46
CA ARG A 226 7.67 11.86 -8.05
C ARG A 226 7.58 13.07 -8.97
N ASP A 227 8.11 14.21 -8.56
CA ASP A 227 8.04 15.44 -9.34
C ASP A 227 8.90 15.31 -10.62
N MET A 228 10.11 14.72 -10.51
CA MET A 228 10.93 14.37 -11.68
C MET A 228 10.21 13.39 -12.62
N LEU A 229 9.50 12.39 -12.07
CA LEU A 229 8.72 11.44 -12.85
C LEU A 229 7.61 12.14 -13.64
N GLN A 230 6.83 13.00 -12.99
CA GLN A 230 5.74 13.74 -13.62
C GLN A 230 6.27 14.63 -14.74
N ALA A 231 7.31 15.42 -14.45
CA ALA A 231 7.94 16.28 -15.45
C ALA A 231 8.51 15.49 -16.64
N ALA A 232 9.24 14.41 -16.38
CA ALA A 232 9.83 13.59 -17.43
C ALA A 232 8.77 12.99 -18.38
N LEU A 233 7.65 12.50 -17.83
CA LEU A 233 6.58 11.93 -18.66
C LEU A 233 5.75 12.99 -19.39
N GLN A 234 5.66 14.20 -18.85
CA GLN A 234 4.99 15.33 -19.49
C GLN A 234 5.84 15.95 -20.62
N GLU A 235 7.16 16.04 -20.45
CA GLU A 235 8.05 16.73 -21.40
C GLU A 235 8.66 15.80 -22.44
N HIS A 236 9.04 14.58 -22.07
CA HIS A 236 9.75 13.64 -22.96
C HIS A 236 8.89 12.46 -23.42
N GLY A 237 7.84 12.13 -22.66
CA GLY A 237 7.03 10.94 -22.86
C GLY A 237 7.84 9.64 -22.68
N ILE A 238 7.17 8.50 -22.80
CA ILE A 238 7.77 7.17 -22.63
C ILE A 238 7.30 6.20 -23.72
N GLY A 239 8.15 5.23 -24.06
CA GLY A 239 7.86 4.21 -25.06
C GLY A 239 8.28 4.64 -26.46
N ALA A 240 7.67 4.02 -27.46
CA ALA A 240 7.98 4.23 -28.86
C ALA A 240 7.13 5.34 -29.49
N LYS A 241 7.66 5.93 -30.57
CA LYS A 241 6.97 6.95 -31.39
C LYS A 241 6.63 8.24 -30.61
N THR A 242 7.41 8.62 -29.60
CA THR A 242 7.22 9.86 -28.82
C THR A 242 7.28 11.12 -29.68
N ARG A 243 8.11 11.15 -30.73
CA ARG A 243 8.14 12.27 -31.71
C ARG A 243 6.83 12.47 -32.46
N ALA A 244 5.99 11.44 -32.55
CA ALA A 244 4.66 11.52 -33.16
C ALA A 244 3.54 11.78 -32.13
N GLY A 245 3.89 12.12 -30.89
CA GLY A 245 2.92 12.48 -29.83
C GLY A 245 2.41 11.30 -28.99
N TYR A 246 3.00 10.12 -29.10
CA TYR A 246 2.65 8.95 -28.28
C TYR A 246 3.38 8.95 -26.94
N GLY A 247 2.73 8.42 -25.89
CA GLY A 247 3.38 8.12 -24.61
C GLY A 247 3.60 9.30 -23.66
N TYR A 248 2.93 10.43 -23.88
CA TYR A 248 2.91 11.56 -22.94
C TYR A 248 1.80 11.39 -21.90
N PHE A 249 2.04 11.94 -20.72
CA PHE A 249 1.14 11.84 -19.59
C PHE A 249 0.80 13.21 -18.99
N SER A 250 -0.43 13.31 -18.51
CA SER A 250 -0.93 14.41 -17.67
C SER A 250 -1.52 13.88 -16.36
N GLU A 251 -1.70 14.77 -15.40
CA GLU A 251 -2.32 14.41 -14.11
C GLU A 251 -3.80 13.97 -14.30
N ASP A 252 -4.17 12.86 -13.66
CA ASP A 252 -5.56 12.41 -13.56
C ASP A 252 -6.14 12.85 -12.21
N THR A 253 -6.55 14.11 -12.11
CA THR A 253 -6.94 14.73 -10.82
C THR A 253 -8.04 13.95 -10.09
N GLU A 254 -9.02 13.43 -10.82
CA GLU A 254 -10.11 12.63 -10.25
C GLU A 254 -9.59 11.31 -9.66
N ARG A 255 -8.81 10.54 -10.42
CA ARG A 255 -8.28 9.25 -9.95
C ARG A 255 -7.18 9.42 -8.91
N ALA A 256 -6.36 10.44 -9.02
CA ALA A 256 -5.37 10.81 -8.02
C ALA A 256 -6.06 11.10 -6.67
N ALA A 257 -7.13 11.92 -6.66
CA ALA A 257 -7.91 12.16 -5.45
C ALA A 257 -8.59 10.88 -4.93
N GLY A 258 -9.13 10.04 -5.83
CA GLY A 258 -9.64 8.71 -5.48
C GLY A 258 -8.61 7.83 -4.78
N TYR A 259 -7.39 7.78 -5.31
CA TYR A 259 -6.28 7.03 -4.73
C TYR A 259 -5.85 7.58 -3.37
N GLN A 260 -5.77 8.90 -3.20
CA GLN A 260 -5.45 9.49 -1.89
C GLN A 260 -6.49 9.15 -0.82
N ARG A 261 -7.78 9.11 -1.17
CA ARG A 261 -8.84 8.63 -0.25
C ARG A 261 -8.62 7.17 0.15
N VAL A 262 -8.31 6.30 -0.81
CA VAL A 262 -8.00 4.88 -0.52
C VAL A 262 -6.80 4.78 0.43
N LEU A 263 -5.73 5.54 0.21
CA LEU A 263 -4.57 5.54 1.11
C LEU A 263 -4.91 6.03 2.51
N GLN A 264 -5.75 7.06 2.62
CA GLN A 264 -6.22 7.57 3.92
C GLN A 264 -7.03 6.50 4.66
N ASP A 265 -8.02 5.88 4.00
CA ASP A 265 -8.85 4.84 4.60
C ASP A 265 -8.01 3.65 5.12
N LEU A 266 -6.99 3.26 4.35
CA LEU A 266 -6.06 2.20 4.74
C LEU A 266 -5.27 2.58 6.00
N ARG A 267 -4.70 3.79 6.05
CA ARG A 267 -3.96 4.28 7.23
C ARG A 267 -4.84 4.32 8.47
N GLU A 268 -6.06 4.81 8.33
CA GLU A 268 -7.01 4.85 9.43
C GLU A 268 -7.40 3.44 9.89
N SER A 269 -7.53 2.48 8.97
CA SER A 269 -7.80 1.08 9.31
C SER A 269 -6.64 0.42 10.05
N GLU A 270 -5.40 0.62 9.59
CA GLU A 270 -4.19 0.10 10.22
C GLU A 270 -3.98 0.72 11.62
N ALA A 271 -4.22 2.02 11.77
CA ALA A 271 -4.14 2.69 13.07
C ALA A 271 -5.15 2.12 14.07
N ARG A 272 -6.42 1.91 13.65
CA ARG A 272 -7.45 1.27 14.48
C ARG A 272 -7.09 -0.15 14.88
N GLU A 273 -6.53 -0.93 13.96
CA GLU A 273 -6.08 -2.29 14.25
C GLU A 273 -4.90 -2.32 15.22
N HIS A 274 -3.92 -1.44 15.05
CA HIS A 274 -2.77 -1.32 15.93
C HIS A 274 -3.18 -0.87 17.35
N GLU A 275 -4.06 0.13 17.47
CA GLU A 275 -4.62 0.54 18.76
C GLU A 275 -5.37 -0.60 19.44
N ARG A 276 -6.16 -1.37 18.68
CA ARG A 276 -6.86 -2.54 19.22
C ARG A 276 -5.88 -3.60 19.72
N GLN A 277 -4.85 -3.93 18.94
CA GLN A 277 -3.83 -4.90 19.34
C GLN A 277 -3.06 -4.46 20.59
N GLN A 278 -2.72 -3.16 20.69
CA GLN A 278 -2.07 -2.61 21.88
C GLN A 278 -2.95 -2.71 23.12
N ARG A 279 -4.25 -2.41 23.00
CA ARG A 279 -5.20 -2.57 24.12
C ARG A 279 -5.34 -4.03 24.53
N GLU A 280 -5.50 -4.93 23.57
CA GLU A 280 -5.59 -6.38 23.84
C GLU A 280 -4.32 -6.92 24.50
N GLN A 281 -3.14 -6.46 24.05
CA GLN A 281 -1.86 -6.81 24.67
C GLN A 281 -1.77 -6.25 26.10
N GLN A 282 -2.13 -4.98 26.31
CA GLN A 282 -2.10 -4.37 27.63
C GLN A 282 -3.07 -5.06 28.61
N ASP A 283 -4.28 -5.38 28.16
CA ASP A 283 -5.26 -6.10 28.96
C ASP A 283 -4.79 -7.52 29.29
N ALA A 284 -4.15 -8.21 28.33
CA ALA A 284 -3.54 -9.52 28.54
C ALA A 284 -2.37 -9.45 29.54
N GLU A 285 -1.53 -8.41 29.47
CA GLU A 285 -0.43 -8.17 30.42
C GLU A 285 -0.95 -7.91 31.83
N ILE A 286 -1.96 -7.04 31.98
CA ILE A 286 -2.64 -6.79 33.26
C ILE A 286 -3.24 -8.08 33.80
N ARG A 287 -3.89 -8.87 32.95
CA ARG A 287 -4.51 -10.14 33.34
C ARG A 287 -3.47 -11.16 33.79
N ALA A 288 -2.37 -11.31 33.05
CA ALA A 288 -1.29 -12.21 33.41
C ALA A 288 -0.61 -11.78 34.72
N ALA A 289 -0.36 -10.48 34.89
CA ALA A 289 0.17 -9.93 36.14
C ALA A 289 -0.78 -10.22 37.31
N PHE A 290 -2.09 -10.04 37.14
CA PHE A 290 -3.08 -10.39 38.14
C PHE A 290 -3.11 -11.87 38.46
N ASP A 291 -3.06 -12.75 37.45
CA ASP A 291 -3.11 -14.20 37.64
C ASP A 291 -1.84 -14.73 38.34
N ALA A 292 -0.69 -14.07 38.14
CA ALA A 292 0.59 -14.36 38.80
C ALA A 292 0.68 -13.88 40.26
N LEU A 293 -0.24 -13.03 40.72
CA LEU A 293 -0.30 -12.63 42.13
C LEU A 293 -0.66 -13.82 43.03
N SER A 294 -0.15 -13.80 44.26
CA SER A 294 -0.64 -14.68 45.32
C SER A 294 -2.10 -14.38 45.65
N ASP A 295 -2.77 -15.25 46.40
CA ASP A 295 -4.16 -15.03 46.81
C ASP A 295 -4.32 -13.74 47.62
N GLU A 296 -3.32 -13.41 48.46
CA GLU A 296 -3.24 -12.13 49.20
C GLU A 296 -3.08 -10.95 48.23
N GLY A 297 -2.18 -11.07 47.25
CA GLY A 297 -1.99 -10.06 46.21
C GLY A 297 -3.25 -9.80 45.39
N LYS A 298 -3.99 -10.85 45.03
CA LYS A 298 -5.29 -10.74 44.33
C LYS A 298 -6.36 -10.05 45.18
N ALA A 299 -6.39 -10.32 46.48
CA ALA A 299 -7.31 -9.67 47.41
C ALA A 299 -7.00 -8.17 47.59
N LEU A 300 -5.71 -7.81 47.65
CA LEU A 300 -5.27 -6.41 47.64
C LEU A 300 -5.66 -5.71 46.34
N TYR A 301 -5.32 -6.30 45.19
CA TYR A 301 -5.63 -5.74 43.87
C TYR A 301 -7.14 -5.46 43.69
N ARG A 302 -8.01 -6.44 43.99
CA ARG A 302 -9.48 -6.26 43.90
C ARG A 302 -10.00 -5.17 44.82
N THR A 303 -9.40 -5.01 46.00
CA THR A 303 -9.81 -3.98 46.96
C THR A 303 -9.36 -2.59 46.50
N GLU A 304 -8.15 -2.50 45.94
CA GLU A 304 -7.63 -1.27 45.34
C GLU A 304 -8.40 -0.87 44.06
N GLU A 305 -8.80 -1.83 43.23
CA GLU A 305 -9.68 -1.62 42.07
C GLU A 305 -11.04 -1.05 42.50
N LYS A 306 -11.67 -1.61 43.55
CA LYS A 306 -12.92 -1.08 44.12
C LYS A 306 -12.75 0.32 44.69
N LEU A 307 -11.64 0.60 45.37
CA LEU A 307 -11.34 1.94 45.88
C LEU A 307 -11.21 2.94 44.74
N THR A 308 -10.43 2.60 43.71
CA THR A 308 -10.19 3.45 42.54
C THR A 308 -11.49 3.72 41.79
N GLY A 309 -12.28 2.68 41.53
CA GLY A 309 -13.60 2.81 40.91
C GLY A 309 -14.53 3.71 41.73
N HIS A 310 -14.56 3.55 43.05
CA HIS A 310 -15.34 4.41 43.94
C HIS A 310 -14.90 5.88 43.88
N LEU A 311 -13.60 6.14 43.82
CA LEU A 311 -13.05 7.49 43.73
C LEU A 311 -13.26 8.14 42.35
N ALA A 312 -13.60 7.37 41.30
CA ALA A 312 -13.95 7.90 39.98
C ALA A 312 -15.43 8.32 39.87
N LEU A 313 -16.30 7.83 40.76
CA LEU A 313 -17.73 8.14 40.75
C LEU A 313 -18.02 9.61 41.06
N SER A 314 -19.21 10.09 40.65
CA SER A 314 -19.73 11.39 41.07
C SER A 314 -20.01 11.43 42.58
N GLU A 315 -20.12 12.63 43.18
CA GLU A 315 -20.29 12.75 44.64
C GLU A 315 -21.57 12.08 45.17
N ALA A 316 -22.66 12.14 44.40
CA ALA A 316 -23.92 11.48 44.74
C ALA A 316 -23.79 9.94 44.73
N GLU A 317 -23.16 9.39 43.70
CA GLU A 317 -22.90 7.96 43.56
C GLU A 317 -21.92 7.44 44.63
N ARG A 318 -20.90 8.23 44.99
CA ARG A 318 -20.02 7.92 46.12
C ARG A 318 -20.79 7.77 47.42
N ARG A 319 -21.73 8.67 47.72
CA ARG A 319 -22.57 8.57 48.93
C ARG A 319 -23.42 7.30 48.92
N MET A 320 -23.99 6.94 47.77
CA MET A 320 -24.83 5.75 47.60
C MET A 320 -24.03 4.44 47.70
N GLN A 321 -22.84 4.38 47.10
CA GLN A 321 -22.03 3.16 47.01
C GLN A 321 -20.99 3.02 48.13
N ARG A 322 -20.92 3.99 49.06
CA ARG A 322 -19.94 4.00 50.15
C ARG A 322 -19.98 2.74 51.01
N SER A 323 -21.17 2.24 51.32
CA SER A 323 -21.36 1.05 52.15
C SER A 323 -20.73 -0.20 51.50
N VAL A 324 -20.78 -0.30 50.17
CA VAL A 324 -20.18 -1.40 49.39
C VAL A 324 -18.66 -1.39 49.51
N LEU A 325 -18.03 -0.21 49.35
CA LEU A 325 -16.58 -0.07 49.53
C LEU A 325 -16.17 -0.37 50.97
N VAL A 326 -16.86 0.19 51.96
CA VAL A 326 -16.55 -0.04 53.38
C VAL A 326 -16.69 -1.53 53.74
N ALA A 327 -17.66 -2.24 53.18
CA ALA A 327 -17.79 -3.68 53.35
C ALA A 327 -16.57 -4.44 52.80
N ALA A 328 -16.07 -4.06 51.62
CA ALA A 328 -14.86 -4.65 51.04
C ALA A 328 -13.61 -4.37 51.90
N LEU A 329 -13.45 -3.15 52.44
CA LEU A 329 -12.35 -2.81 53.34
C LEU A 329 -12.38 -3.63 54.64
N ASN A 330 -13.56 -3.85 55.21
CA ASN A 330 -13.70 -4.70 56.41
C ASN A 330 -13.36 -6.16 56.09
N GLN A 331 -13.83 -6.69 54.95
CA GLN A 331 -13.48 -8.04 54.50
C GLN A 331 -11.96 -8.20 54.32
N LEU A 332 -11.29 -7.21 53.72
CA LEU A 332 -9.83 -7.21 53.61
C LEU A 332 -9.15 -7.19 54.97
N THR A 333 -9.65 -6.37 55.91
CA THR A 333 -9.10 -6.28 57.27
C THR A 333 -9.15 -7.62 58.00
N ASP A 334 -10.26 -8.35 57.88
CA ASP A 334 -10.41 -9.67 58.50
C ASP A 334 -9.59 -10.75 57.78
N ALA A 335 -9.60 -10.74 56.45
CA ALA A 335 -8.85 -11.69 55.63
C ALA A 335 -7.34 -11.54 55.80
N ALA A 336 -6.84 -10.32 56.06
CA ALA A 336 -5.41 -10.05 56.19
C ALA A 336 -4.78 -10.51 57.51
N LYS A 337 -5.57 -10.78 58.56
CA LYS A 337 -5.04 -11.18 59.89
C LYS A 337 -4.07 -12.38 59.85
N PRO A 338 -4.35 -13.48 59.12
CA PRO A 338 -3.44 -14.62 59.01
C PRO A 338 -2.34 -14.49 57.95
N TRP A 339 -2.25 -13.37 57.21
CA TRP A 339 -1.30 -13.25 56.09
C TRP A 339 0.16 -13.12 56.55
N PRO A 340 1.15 -13.35 55.66
CA PRO A 340 2.55 -13.08 55.93
C PRO A 340 2.79 -11.61 56.35
N PRO A 341 3.78 -11.32 57.22
CA PRO A 341 4.02 -9.95 57.72
C PRO A 341 4.24 -8.89 56.63
N ALA A 342 4.77 -9.27 55.47
CA ALA A 342 4.94 -8.36 54.33
C ALA A 342 3.58 -7.92 53.76
N ASP A 343 2.67 -8.86 53.49
CA ASP A 343 1.36 -8.56 52.91
C ASP A 343 0.37 -7.96 53.91
N ARG A 344 0.50 -8.28 55.22
CA ARG A 344 -0.25 -7.58 56.28
C ARG A 344 0.05 -6.08 56.31
N ARG A 345 1.33 -5.71 56.15
CA ARG A 345 1.74 -4.29 56.05
C ARG A 345 1.17 -3.62 54.80
N ARG A 346 1.20 -4.30 53.64
CA ARG A 346 0.59 -3.80 52.40
C ARG A 346 -0.93 -3.61 52.53
N ALA A 347 -1.63 -4.54 53.19
CA ALA A 347 -3.05 -4.41 53.50
C ALA A 347 -3.34 -3.21 54.41
N ALA A 348 -2.52 -3.03 55.46
CA ALA A 348 -2.64 -1.89 56.37
C ALA A 348 -2.47 -0.54 55.65
N GLU A 349 -1.48 -0.43 54.76
CA GLU A 349 -1.24 0.78 53.94
C GLU A 349 -2.41 1.07 53.00
N LEU A 350 -2.95 0.06 52.31
CA LEU A 350 -4.12 0.22 51.45
C LEU A 350 -5.36 0.66 52.24
N LEU A 351 -5.60 0.06 53.42
CA LEU A 351 -6.72 0.41 54.29
C LEU A 351 -6.62 1.85 54.81
N GLU A 352 -5.43 2.28 55.22
CA GLU A 352 -5.18 3.65 55.68
C GLU A 352 -5.43 4.66 54.54
N ARG A 353 -4.82 4.45 53.37
CA ARG A 353 -5.07 5.24 52.16
C ARG A 353 -6.55 5.31 51.80
N ALA A 354 -7.26 4.19 51.87
CA ALA A 354 -8.68 4.12 51.56
C ALA A 354 -9.48 5.03 52.51
N TYR A 355 -9.29 4.88 53.83
CA TYR A 355 -10.02 5.65 54.84
C TYR A 355 -9.66 7.13 54.86
N ASP A 356 -8.43 7.51 54.52
CA ASP A 356 -8.05 8.90 54.30
C ASP A 356 -8.82 9.51 53.12
N ALA A 357 -8.97 8.77 52.02
CA ALA A 357 -9.66 9.26 50.83
C ALA A 357 -11.18 9.35 50.99
N ILE A 358 -11.80 8.42 51.73
CA ILE A 358 -13.27 8.31 51.83
C ILE A 358 -13.83 8.76 53.20
N GLY A 359 -12.96 9.14 54.13
CA GLY A 359 -13.29 9.51 55.50
C GLY A 359 -13.31 8.32 56.47
N TRP A 360 -12.78 8.57 57.67
CA TRP A 360 -12.61 7.58 58.74
C TRP A 360 -13.88 7.13 59.45
N PHE A 361 -15.02 7.77 59.18
CA PHE A 361 -16.31 7.46 59.81
C PHE A 361 -17.45 7.49 58.79
N ASP A 362 -18.58 6.88 59.16
CA ASP A 362 -19.77 6.89 58.29
C ASP A 362 -20.54 8.21 58.46
N PRO A 363 -21.18 8.74 57.39
CA PRO A 363 -21.98 9.95 57.45
C PRO A 363 -23.12 9.85 58.48
N GLY A 364 -23.48 10.96 59.13
CA GLY A 364 -24.62 11.03 60.05
C GLY A 364 -24.37 10.57 61.49
N LYS A 365 -23.14 10.14 61.85
CA LYS A 365 -22.80 9.77 63.24
C LYS A 365 -22.57 11.00 64.13
N ASP A 366 -22.90 10.88 65.42
CA ASP A 366 -22.57 11.87 66.46
C ASP A 366 -21.06 11.87 66.79
N LYS A 367 -20.56 12.95 67.41
CA LYS A 367 -19.12 13.17 67.66
C LYS A 367 -18.47 11.98 68.39
N LYS A 368 -19.13 11.49 69.45
CA LYS A 368 -18.64 10.37 70.26
C LYS A 368 -18.57 9.05 69.48
N LYS A 369 -19.54 8.80 68.58
CA LYS A 369 -19.55 7.62 67.69
C LYS A 369 -18.50 7.72 66.57
N ARG A 370 -18.20 8.92 66.06
CA ARG A 370 -17.14 9.13 65.07
C ARG A 370 -15.77 8.82 65.64
N GLU A 371 -15.42 9.42 66.78
CA GLU A 371 -14.15 9.20 67.49
C GLU A 371 -13.95 7.70 67.82
N LYS A 372 -15.01 7.04 68.31
CA LYS A 372 -14.96 5.59 68.59
C LYS A 372 -14.77 4.74 67.33
N GLN A 373 -15.41 5.09 66.21
CA GLN A 373 -15.27 4.33 64.97
C GLN A 373 -13.90 4.51 64.33
N GLU A 374 -13.38 5.75 64.32
CA GLU A 374 -12.04 6.04 63.82
C GLU A 374 -10.98 5.33 64.66
N ALA A 375 -11.05 5.42 65.99
CA ALA A 375 -10.14 4.71 66.88
C ALA A 375 -10.15 3.19 66.63
N LYS A 376 -11.34 2.60 66.40
CA LYS A 376 -11.46 1.17 66.07
C LYS A 376 -10.79 0.82 64.72
N ARG A 377 -10.99 1.63 63.68
CA ARG A 377 -10.38 1.41 62.36
C ARG A 377 -8.86 1.58 62.42
N ARG A 378 -8.35 2.61 63.10
CA ARG A 378 -6.91 2.84 63.30
C ARG A 378 -6.25 1.71 64.09
N ALA A 379 -6.88 1.26 65.18
CA ALA A 379 -6.38 0.12 65.96
C ALA A 379 -6.28 -1.15 65.11
N ALA A 380 -7.32 -1.48 64.33
CA ALA A 380 -7.30 -2.65 63.45
C ALA A 380 -6.21 -2.59 62.37
N ILE A 381 -5.91 -1.39 61.82
CA ILE A 381 -4.80 -1.19 60.88
C ILE A 381 -3.45 -1.35 61.60
N GLN A 382 -3.33 -0.85 62.83
CA GLN A 382 -2.12 -0.97 63.62
C GLN A 382 -1.83 -2.42 64.02
N ASP A 383 -2.86 -3.21 64.31
CA ASP A 383 -2.75 -4.66 64.56
C ASP A 383 -2.25 -5.44 63.33
N LEU A 384 -2.54 -4.96 62.11
CA LEU A 384 -1.99 -5.54 60.87
C LEU A 384 -0.53 -5.13 60.61
N ARG A 385 -0.05 -4.04 61.22
CA ARG A 385 1.34 -3.57 61.07
C ARG A 385 2.33 -4.31 61.98
N GLY A 386 1.85 -4.81 63.13
CA GLY A 386 2.59 -5.68 64.06
C GLY A 386 2.58 -7.12 63.61
#